data_AF-A0A2V6KLT8-F1
#
_entry.id   AF-A0A2V6KLT8-F1
#
_cell.length_a   1.000
_cell.length_b   1.000
_cell.length_c   1.000
_cell.angle_alpha   90.00
_cell.angle_beta   90.00
_cell.angle_gamma   90.00
#
_symmetry.space_group_name_H-M   'P 1'
#
loop_
_entity.id
_entity.type
_entity.pdbx_description
1 polymer ?
#
loop_
_entity_poly.entity_id
_entity_poly.type
_entity_poly.pdbx_seq_one_letter_code
_entity_poly.pdbx_strand_id
1 'polypeptide(L)'
;MTLVACVGVPFIIASNALAQLPAPVVPAEPGAAAPSTAEVERVVVTGSNIPTAEETGPNPVDTYRPQDIEKLGIRNATDLQEFIPQEAGGTVNLNIGDGGDGTVQFNLRGLLPKETLILIDGKRVAYGSLAVSGFTGGPDINLIPFS
;
A
#
# COMPACT_ATOMS: atom_id res chain seq x y z
N MET A 1 -30.10 -64.33 -55.99
CA MET A 1 -29.29 -63.76 -57.11
C MET A 1 -30.28 -63.02 -57.99
N THR A 2 -30.18 -61.74 -58.33
CA THR A 2 -29.05 -60.81 -58.28
C THR A 2 -29.64 -59.41 -58.49
N LEU A 3 -29.05 -58.43 -57.82
CA LEU A 3 -29.34 -56.98 -57.86
C LEU A 3 -28.87 -56.36 -59.21
N VAL A 4 -29.45 -55.20 -59.59
CA VAL A 4 -28.89 -54.05 -60.38
C VAL A 4 -29.98 -53.47 -61.30
N ALA A 5 -30.13 -52.17 -61.56
CA ALA A 5 -29.91 -50.89 -60.89
C ALA A 5 -30.52 -49.84 -61.85
N CYS A 6 -31.23 -48.82 -61.37
CA CYS A 6 -31.61 -47.68 -62.21
C CYS A 6 -30.95 -46.41 -61.66
N VAL A 7 -30.11 -45.83 -62.52
CA VAL A 7 -29.37 -44.59 -62.31
C VAL A 7 -30.26 -43.40 -62.64
N GLY A 8 -30.21 -42.40 -61.76
CA GLY A 8 -30.18 -40.99 -62.15
C GLY A 8 -31.52 -40.28 -62.25
N VAL A 9 -31.63 -38.97 -62.09
CA VAL A 9 -30.73 -37.84 -61.75
C VAL A 9 -31.71 -36.72 -61.30
N PRO A 10 -31.32 -35.74 -60.46
CA PRO A 10 -32.20 -35.15 -59.46
C PRO A 10 -32.93 -33.89 -59.93
N PHE A 11 -33.99 -33.52 -59.20
CA PHE A 11 -34.73 -32.28 -59.36
C PHE A 11 -34.63 -31.47 -58.06
N ILE A 12 -34.18 -30.22 -58.16
CA ILE A 12 -33.94 -29.32 -57.02
C ILE A 12 -35.16 -28.43 -56.83
N ILE A 13 -35.64 -28.33 -55.58
CA ILE A 13 -36.54 -27.25 -55.15
C ILE A 13 -36.04 -26.75 -53.78
N ALA A 14 -35.97 -25.43 -53.64
CA ALA A 14 -35.70 -24.76 -52.38
C ALA A 14 -36.98 -24.12 -51.82
N SER A 15 -37.19 -24.25 -50.52
CA SER A 15 -37.89 -23.27 -49.68
C SER A 15 -37.48 -23.48 -48.22
N ASN A 16 -37.36 -22.37 -47.49
CA ASN A 16 -36.50 -22.22 -46.32
C ASN A 16 -37.15 -22.56 -44.97
N ALA A 17 -36.30 -23.12 -44.11
CA ALA A 17 -36.14 -22.84 -42.67
C ALA A 17 -37.37 -22.92 -41.75
N LEU A 18 -37.44 -24.00 -40.96
CA LEU A 18 -37.33 -24.04 -39.48
C LEU A 18 -37.16 -25.51 -39.09
N ALA A 19 -36.03 -25.89 -38.48
CA ALA A 19 -35.87 -27.22 -37.90
C ALA A 19 -35.07 -27.10 -36.59
N GLN A 20 -35.79 -27.10 -35.47
CA GLN A 20 -35.25 -27.63 -34.22
C GLN A 20 -34.75 -29.04 -34.50
N LEU A 21 -33.46 -29.30 -34.35
CA LEU A 21 -32.97 -30.67 -34.30
C LEU A 21 -33.24 -31.25 -32.90
N PRO A 22 -33.86 -32.44 -32.82
CA PRO A 22 -34.09 -33.14 -31.57
C PRO A 22 -32.92 -34.08 -31.27
N ALA A 23 -32.71 -34.42 -29.99
CA ALA A 23 -32.52 -35.82 -29.62
C ALA A 23 -32.81 -36.04 -28.11
N PRO A 24 -33.66 -37.03 -27.77
CA PRO A 24 -33.85 -37.55 -26.41
C PRO A 24 -32.72 -38.59 -26.12
N VAL A 25 -32.45 -39.18 -24.94
CA VAL A 25 -33.24 -39.74 -23.83
C VAL A 25 -32.30 -40.01 -22.61
N VAL A 26 -32.87 -39.81 -21.41
CA VAL A 26 -32.71 -40.40 -20.04
C VAL A 26 -31.67 -41.54 -19.82
N PRO A 27 -31.01 -41.64 -18.64
CA PRO A 27 -31.64 -42.23 -17.42
C PRO A 27 -31.46 -41.41 -16.13
N ALA A 28 -32.42 -41.55 -15.21
CA ALA A 28 -32.41 -40.98 -13.87
C ALA A 28 -31.79 -41.95 -12.85
N GLU A 29 -31.03 -41.43 -11.88
CA GLU A 29 -30.71 -42.10 -10.61
C GLU A 29 -30.50 -41.09 -9.47
N PRO A 30 -30.64 -41.51 -8.19
CA PRO A 30 -31.39 -40.78 -7.18
C PRO A 30 -30.50 -40.22 -6.05
N GLY A 31 -30.91 -39.11 -5.45
CA GLY A 31 -30.32 -38.66 -4.18
C GLY A 31 -30.64 -37.22 -3.85
N ALA A 32 -31.45 -37.02 -2.81
CA ALA A 32 -31.62 -35.72 -2.19
C ALA A 32 -30.35 -35.33 -1.43
N ALA A 33 -29.85 -34.10 -1.63
CA ALA A 33 -28.96 -33.41 -0.69
C ALA A 33 -29.29 -31.91 -0.69
N ALA A 34 -29.34 -31.36 0.54
CA ALA A 34 -29.69 -29.99 0.91
C ALA A 34 -28.84 -28.90 0.21
N PRO A 35 -29.30 -27.64 0.14
CA PRO A 35 -28.56 -26.56 -0.52
C PRO A 35 -27.20 -26.36 0.15
N SER A 36 -26.12 -26.52 -0.62
CA SER A 36 -24.78 -26.18 -0.19
C SER A 36 -24.66 -24.66 -0.04
N THR A 37 -24.24 -24.23 1.16
CA THR A 37 -23.65 -22.92 1.46
C THR A 37 -22.85 -22.39 0.28
N ALA A 38 -23.21 -21.20 -0.21
CA ALA A 38 -22.41 -20.49 -1.21
C ALA A 38 -21.07 -20.12 -0.58
N GLU A 39 -20.03 -20.88 -0.91
CA GLU A 39 -18.65 -20.54 -0.61
C GLU A 39 -18.31 -19.28 -1.41
N VAL A 40 -18.26 -18.13 -0.75
CA VAL A 40 -17.72 -16.90 -1.33
C VAL A 40 -16.25 -17.17 -1.62
N GLU A 41 -15.90 -17.16 -2.90
CA GLU A 41 -14.52 -17.31 -3.37
C GLU A 41 -13.64 -16.22 -2.75
N ARG A 42 -12.60 -16.63 -2.01
CA ARG A 42 -11.64 -15.68 -1.41
C ARG A 42 -10.78 -15.09 -2.52
N VAL A 43 -11.16 -13.91 -2.99
CA VAL A 43 -10.34 -13.12 -3.91
C VAL A 43 -9.21 -12.44 -3.12
N VAL A 44 -8.00 -12.98 -3.22
CA VAL A 44 -6.78 -12.33 -2.67
C VAL A 44 -6.20 -11.42 -3.73
N VAL A 45 -6.36 -10.10 -3.56
CA VAL A 45 -5.77 -9.11 -4.46
C VAL A 45 -4.38 -8.78 -3.95
N THR A 46 -3.34 -9.31 -4.60
CA THR A 46 -1.97 -8.87 -4.37
C THR A 46 -1.69 -7.61 -5.20
N GLY A 47 -1.46 -6.47 -4.53
CA GLY A 47 -1.05 -5.22 -5.18
C GLY A 47 -2.13 -4.15 -5.36
N SER A 48 -3.15 -4.10 -4.50
CA SER A 48 -4.05 -2.94 -4.44
C SER A 48 -3.30 -1.70 -3.96
N ASN A 49 -3.46 -0.56 -4.66
CA ASN A 49 -2.96 0.75 -4.22
C ASN A 49 -3.90 1.41 -3.18
N ILE A 50 -4.99 0.74 -2.82
CA ILE A 50 -5.90 1.14 -1.76
C ILE A 50 -5.60 0.24 -0.56
N PRO A 51 -5.02 0.78 0.53
CA PRO A 51 -4.78 -0.02 1.73
C PRO A 51 -6.13 -0.49 2.27
N THR A 52 -6.30 -1.79 2.41
CA THR A 52 -7.46 -2.34 3.12
C THR A 52 -7.26 -2.03 4.61
N ALA A 53 -8.33 -1.68 5.32
CA ALA A 53 -8.27 -1.27 6.73
C ALA A 53 -7.65 -2.32 7.67
N GLU A 54 -7.54 -3.58 7.22
CA GLU A 54 -6.86 -4.67 7.95
C GLU A 54 -5.35 -4.76 7.67
N GLU A 55 -4.87 -4.16 6.57
CA GLU A 55 -3.45 -4.15 6.17
C GLU A 55 -2.68 -2.97 6.78
N THR A 56 -3.40 -1.91 7.18
CA THR A 56 -2.83 -0.82 7.97
C THR A 56 -3.09 -1.09 9.45
N GLY A 57 -2.28 -1.99 10.03
CA GLY A 57 -2.13 -2.02 11.49
C GLY A 57 -1.78 -0.61 12.00
N PRO A 58 -2.11 -0.25 13.25
CA PRO A 58 -1.79 1.08 13.78
C PRO A 58 -0.30 1.34 13.59
N ASN A 59 0.04 2.28 12.71
CA ASN A 59 1.42 2.72 12.53
C ASN A 59 1.88 3.21 13.92
N PRO A 60 3.04 2.76 14.44
CA PRO A 60 3.45 3.16 15.78
C PRO A 60 3.52 4.69 15.88
N VAL A 61 2.71 5.26 16.77
CA VAL A 61 2.68 6.69 17.09
C VAL A 61 3.24 6.88 18.49
N ASP A 62 4.35 7.60 18.58
CA ASP A 62 4.94 8.01 19.84
C ASP A 62 4.43 9.42 20.19
N THR A 63 3.94 9.61 21.41
CA THR A 63 3.44 10.90 21.90
C THR A 63 4.25 11.34 23.11
N TYR A 64 4.83 12.53 23.04
CA TYR A 64 5.58 13.13 24.13
C TYR A 64 4.82 14.33 24.68
N ARG A 65 4.47 14.30 25.97
CA ARG A 65 3.90 15.46 26.65
C ARG A 65 5.03 16.30 27.25
N PRO A 66 4.80 17.59 27.53
CA PRO A 66 5.81 18.46 28.15
C PRO A 66 6.43 17.87 29.43
N GLN A 67 5.60 17.23 30.26
CA GLN A 67 6.04 16.56 31.50
C GLN A 67 7.00 15.40 31.25
N ASP A 68 6.84 14.71 30.12
CA ASP A 68 7.70 13.59 29.74
C ASP A 68 9.05 14.15 29.27
N ILE A 69 9.05 15.24 28.48
CA ILE A 69 10.26 15.96 28.03
C ILE A 69 11.08 16.47 29.24
N GLU A 70 10.42 17.08 30.23
CA GLU A 70 11.07 17.55 31.46
C GLU A 70 11.72 16.41 32.26
N LYS A 71 11.00 15.28 32.41
CA LYS A 71 11.50 14.10 33.13
C LYS A 71 12.68 13.44 32.45
N LEU A 72 12.70 13.49 31.12
CA LEU A 72 13.80 12.98 30.31
C LEU A 72 15.03 13.90 30.35
N GLY A 73 14.91 15.10 30.92
CA GLY A 73 16.00 16.06 31.06
C GLY A 73 16.40 16.72 29.75
N ILE A 74 15.57 16.62 28.71
CA ILE A 74 15.77 17.23 27.39
C ILE A 74 15.75 18.74 27.55
N ARG A 75 16.84 19.43 27.19
CA ARG A 75 16.96 20.89 27.34
C ARG A 75 17.05 21.63 26.01
N ASN A 76 17.31 20.92 24.92
CA ASN A 76 17.48 21.48 23.58
C ASN A 76 17.04 20.47 22.51
N ALA A 77 17.03 20.92 21.25
CA ALA A 77 16.62 20.09 20.11
C ALA A 77 17.51 18.86 19.90
N THR A 78 18.82 19.00 20.11
CA THR A 78 19.79 17.89 19.98
C THR A 78 19.51 16.79 21.00
N ASP A 79 19.21 17.15 22.25
CA ASP A 79 18.87 16.17 23.30
C ASP A 79 17.58 15.40 22.94
N LEU A 80 16.57 16.12 22.41
CA LEU A 80 15.34 15.48 21.94
C LEU A 80 15.62 14.52 20.79
N GLN A 81 16.48 14.94 19.87
CA GLN A 81 16.87 14.13 18.73
C GLN A 81 17.55 12.83 19.15
N GLU A 82 18.53 12.90 20.04
CA GLU A 82 19.24 11.74 20.56
C GLU A 82 18.32 10.79 21.35
N PHE A 83 17.27 11.32 21.97
CA PHE A 83 16.34 10.51 22.75
C PHE A 83 15.37 9.69 21.90
N ILE A 84 15.00 10.16 20.70
CA ILE A 84 13.97 9.51 19.89
C ILE A 84 14.50 8.20 19.29
N PRO A 85 13.91 7.02 19.60
CA PRO A 85 14.46 5.74 19.14
C PRO A 85 14.34 5.52 17.63
N GLN A 86 13.43 6.23 16.96
CA GLN A 86 13.26 6.17 15.51
C GLN A 86 14.27 7.04 14.76
N GLU A 87 15.04 7.85 15.48
CA GLU A 87 16.14 8.62 14.94
C GLU A 87 17.24 7.63 14.53
N ALA A 88 17.62 7.69 13.25
CA ALA A 88 18.64 6.80 12.71
C ALA A 88 19.24 7.40 11.43
N GLY A 89 20.54 7.16 11.23
CA GLY A 89 21.24 7.41 9.98
C GLY A 89 22.19 8.60 10.04
N GLY A 90 22.39 9.27 8.90
CA GLY A 90 23.24 10.47 8.78
C GLY A 90 22.55 11.70 9.38
N THR A 91 22.49 11.74 10.69
CA THR A 91 21.86 12.77 11.52
C THR A 91 22.64 14.07 11.46
N VAL A 92 21.96 15.22 11.37
CA VAL A 92 22.59 16.56 11.46
C VAL A 92 22.15 17.19 12.78
N ASN A 93 23.11 17.43 13.67
CA ASN A 93 22.89 18.11 14.94
C ASN A 93 24.15 18.90 15.37
N LEU A 94 24.07 19.55 16.53
CA LEU A 94 25.15 20.40 17.06
C LEU A 94 26.41 19.64 17.51
N ASN A 95 26.34 18.31 17.66
CA ASN A 95 27.46 17.48 18.10
C ASN A 95 28.32 16.98 16.93
N ILE A 96 27.92 17.22 15.68
CA ILE A 96 28.75 16.88 14.51
C ILE A 96 30.02 17.74 14.49
N GLY A 97 31.17 17.07 14.52
CA GLY A 97 32.48 17.71 14.46
C GLY A 97 32.89 18.20 13.06
N ASP A 98 32.45 17.52 12.00
CA ASP A 98 32.77 17.84 10.60
C ASP A 98 31.53 17.73 9.71
N GLY A 99 31.24 18.78 8.93
CA GLY A 99 30.12 18.80 7.98
C GLY A 99 28.76 19.24 8.57
N GLY A 100 28.72 19.63 9.84
CA GLY A 100 27.55 20.23 10.48
C GLY A 100 27.38 21.69 10.06
N ASP A 101 26.15 22.10 9.83
CA ASP A 101 25.78 23.48 9.44
C ASP A 101 25.15 24.29 10.60
N GLY A 102 25.23 23.76 11.82
CA GLY A 102 24.63 24.35 13.02
C GLY A 102 23.12 24.13 13.15
N THR A 103 22.50 23.39 12.23
CA THR A 103 21.08 23.02 12.31
C THR A 103 20.91 21.70 13.07
N VAL A 104 19.68 21.46 13.54
CA VAL A 104 19.26 20.19 14.13
C VAL A 104 18.09 19.67 13.30
N GLN A 105 18.29 18.54 12.60
CA GLN A 105 17.31 17.99 11.66
C GLN A 105 17.07 16.51 11.94
N PHE A 106 15.82 16.11 12.09
CA PHE A 106 15.45 14.71 12.32
C PHE A 106 15.69 13.83 11.10
N ASN A 107 16.34 12.69 11.29
CA ASN A 107 16.38 11.60 10.32
C ASN A 107 15.63 10.40 10.86
N LEU A 108 14.35 10.26 10.50
CA LEU A 108 13.55 9.14 10.99
C LEU A 108 13.74 7.93 10.07
N ARG A 109 14.10 6.79 10.68
CA ARG A 109 14.21 5.49 10.00
C ARG A 109 15.25 5.46 8.87
N GLY A 110 16.24 6.36 8.91
CA GLY A 110 17.32 6.43 7.91
C GLY A 110 16.93 7.00 6.55
N LEU A 111 15.78 7.67 6.42
CA LEU A 111 15.25 8.17 5.13
C LEU A 111 15.83 9.53 4.70
N LEU A 112 16.75 10.11 5.47
CA LEU A 112 17.29 11.47 5.33
C LEU A 112 16.33 12.56 5.87
N PRO A 113 16.86 13.70 6.35
CA PRO A 113 16.04 14.74 6.95
C PRO A 113 15.01 15.40 6.02
N LYS A 114 15.29 15.48 4.72
CA LYS A 114 14.36 16.03 3.72
C LYS A 114 13.10 15.18 3.53
N GLU A 115 13.16 13.90 3.87
CA GLU A 115 12.02 12.97 3.77
C GLU A 115 11.20 12.91 5.08
N THR A 116 11.60 13.67 6.11
CA THR A 116 10.88 13.77 7.37
C THR A 116 9.95 14.98 7.35
N LEU A 117 8.65 14.74 7.50
CA LEU A 117 7.64 15.79 7.57
C LEU A 117 7.48 16.34 8.99
N ILE A 118 7.73 17.63 9.17
CA ILE A 118 7.51 18.33 10.44
C ILE A 118 6.36 19.33 10.29
N LEU A 119 5.46 19.29 11.26
CA LEU A 119 4.28 20.14 11.32
C LEU A 119 4.29 20.95 12.62
N ILE A 120 4.07 22.26 12.51
CA ILE A 120 3.76 23.13 13.65
C ILE A 120 2.32 23.61 13.45
N ASP A 121 1.45 23.32 14.42
CA ASP A 121 0.02 23.62 14.35
C ASP A 121 -0.65 23.12 13.04
N GLY A 122 -0.23 21.94 12.59
CA GLY A 122 -0.73 21.32 11.35
C GLY A 122 -0.17 21.91 10.05
N LYS A 123 0.74 22.89 10.11
CA LYS A 123 1.37 23.51 8.93
C LYS A 123 2.79 22.99 8.74
N ARG A 124 3.14 22.69 7.50
CA ARG A 124 4.49 22.25 7.13
C ARG A 124 5.49 23.36 7.41
N VAL A 125 6.57 23.01 8.11
CA VAL A 125 7.69 23.93 8.34
C VAL A 125 8.55 23.95 7.08
N ALA A 126 9.03 25.14 6.71
CA ALA A 126 9.95 25.29 5.60
C ALA A 126 11.33 24.70 5.95
N TYR A 127 12.08 24.29 4.93
CA TYR A 127 13.45 23.82 5.13
C TYR A 127 14.32 24.93 5.72
N GLY A 128 15.04 24.61 6.79
CA GLY A 128 15.86 25.58 7.54
C GLY A 128 17.32 25.62 7.11
N SER A 129 17.79 24.58 6.42
CA SER A 129 19.21 24.42 6.05
C SER A 129 19.49 24.88 4.61
N LEU A 130 20.65 25.51 4.42
CA LEU A 130 21.26 25.68 3.11
C LEU A 130 21.68 24.29 2.63
N ALA A 131 20.83 23.63 1.86
CA ALA A 131 21.04 22.27 1.36
C ALA A 131 22.36 22.17 0.57
N VAL A 132 23.46 21.91 1.27
CA VAL A 132 24.75 21.56 0.68
C VAL A 132 24.64 20.08 0.36
N SER A 133 24.37 19.80 -0.91
CA SER A 133 24.40 18.45 -1.51
C SER A 133 23.43 17.44 -0.87
N GLY A 134 22.16 17.42 -1.30
CA GLY A 134 21.25 16.25 -1.39
C GLY A 134 20.93 15.41 -0.14
N PHE A 135 21.70 15.53 0.93
CA PHE A 135 21.72 14.77 2.18
C PHE A 135 21.34 15.68 3.35
N THR A 136 21.63 16.97 3.26
CA THR A 136 21.19 18.02 4.18
C THR A 136 20.08 18.83 3.52
N GLY A 137 18.99 19.12 4.25
CA GLY A 137 17.83 19.80 3.65
C GLY A 137 16.49 19.54 4.33
N GLY A 138 16.48 19.27 5.63
CA GLY A 138 15.28 19.21 6.47
C GLY A 138 14.97 20.55 7.14
N PRO A 139 13.77 20.67 7.75
CA PRO A 139 13.46 21.77 8.66
C PRO A 139 14.41 21.77 9.87
N ASP A 140 14.88 22.96 10.26
CA ASP A 140 15.71 23.12 11.45
C ASP A 140 14.83 23.23 12.70
N ILE A 141 14.99 22.29 13.62
CA ILE A 141 14.21 22.20 14.85
C ILE A 141 14.67 23.20 15.90
N ASN A 142 15.88 23.75 15.79
CA ASN A 142 16.35 24.81 16.69
C ASN A 142 15.47 26.07 16.65
N LEU A 143 14.69 26.24 15.57
CA LEU A 143 13.73 27.33 15.42
C LEU A 143 12.48 27.18 16.30
N ILE A 144 12.30 26.00 16.93
CA ILE A 144 11.19 25.70 17.83
C ILE A 144 11.72 25.80 19.28
N PRO A 145 11.24 26.78 20.07
CA PRO A 145 11.67 26.93 21.44
C PRO A 145 11.14 25.79 22.32
N PHE A 146 12.05 25.20 23.11
CA PHE A 146 11.71 24.30 24.20
C PHE A 146 11.30 25.17 25.40
N SER A 147 9.99 25.21 25.69
CA SER A 147 9.40 25.95 26.81
C SER A 147 9.46 25.17 28.10
#